data_AF-A0AAP3ALY8-F1
#
_entry.id   AF-A0AAP3ALY8-F1
#
_cell.length_a   1.000
_cell.length_b   1.000
_cell.length_c   1.000
_cell.angle_alpha   90.00
_cell.angle_beta   90.00
_cell.angle_gamma   90.00
#
_symmetry.space_group_name_H-M   'P 1'
#
loop_
_entity.id
_entity.type
_entity.pdbx_description
1 polymer ?
#
loop_
_entity_poly.entity_id
_entity_poly.type
_entity_poly.pdbx_seq_one_letter_code
_entity_poly.pdbx_strand_id
1 'polypeptide(L)' 'MRISKQLKEKLRPDKIKSALCLELDISRSTLNRWLSKENDKIANLIVIDAINKITGLTQEEIFEKKQK' A
#
# COMPACT_ATOMS: atom_id res chain seq x y z
N MET A 1 7.76 0.83 -9.53
CA MET A 1 6.64 -0.14 -9.73
C MET A 1 5.31 0.61 -9.69
N ARG A 2 4.24 0.14 -10.33
CA ARG A 2 2.91 0.78 -10.18
C ARG A 2 2.07 0.04 -9.15
N ILE A 3 1.41 0.79 -8.28
CA ILE A 3 0.44 0.26 -7.30
C ILE A 3 -0.84 -0.12 -8.03
N SER A 4 -1.37 -1.30 -7.72
CA SER A 4 -2.61 -1.79 -8.32
C SER A 4 -3.80 -0.90 -8.00
N LYS A 5 -4.79 -0.89 -8.90
CA LYS A 5 -6.08 -0.25 -8.63
C LYS A 5 -6.78 -0.89 -7.42
N GLN A 6 -6.69 -2.21 -7.28
CA GLN A 6 -7.25 -2.95 -6.14
C GLN A 6 -6.72 -2.43 -4.80
N LEU A 7 -5.41 -2.22 -4.67
CA LEU A 7 -4.84 -1.68 -3.44
C LEU A 7 -5.38 -0.28 -3.15
N LYS A 8 -5.47 0.59 -4.17
CA LYS A 8 -6.03 1.93 -4.02
C LYS A 8 -7.50 1.91 -3.58
N GLU A 9 -8.28 0.96 -4.07
CA GLU A 9 -9.68 0.78 -3.65
C GLU A 9 -9.80 0.24 -2.23
N LYS A 10 -8.97 -0.75 -1.85
CA LYS A 10 -8.91 -1.26 -0.48
C LYS A 10 -8.43 -0.23 0.53
N LEU A 11 -7.53 0.66 0.12
CA LEU A 11 -7.06 1.79 0.93
C LEU A 11 -8.01 2.99 0.86
N ARG A 12 -9.08 2.97 0.07
CA ARG A 12 -10.02 4.10 -0.04
C ARG A 12 -10.71 4.45 1.30
N PRO A 13 -11.13 3.47 2.14
CA PRO A 13 -11.71 3.75 3.44
C PRO A 13 -10.69 4.39 4.39
N ASP A 14 -11.11 5.47 5.05
CA ASP A 14 -10.25 6.27 5.92
C ASP A 14 -9.67 5.46 7.08
N LYS A 15 -10.47 4.51 7.60
CA LYS A 15 -10.09 3.58 8.66
C LYS A 15 -8.92 2.68 8.27
N ILE A 16 -8.90 2.18 7.02
CA ILE A 16 -7.83 1.30 6.52
C ILE A 16 -6.53 2.09 6.36
N LYS A 17 -6.61 3.31 5.82
CA LYS A 17 -5.45 4.21 5.74
C LYS A 17 -4.88 4.55 7.12
N SER A 18 -5.73 4.87 8.09
CA SER A 18 -5.27 5.15 9.46
C SER A 18 -4.64 3.93 10.09
N ALA A 19 -5.23 2.73 9.94
CA ALA A 19 -4.64 1.51 10.46
C ALA A 19 -3.26 1.25 9.85
N LEU A 20 -3.09 1.46 8.54
CA LEU A 20 -1.80 1.27 7.87
C LEU A 20 -0.76 2.32 8.30
N CYS A 21 -1.19 3.56 8.52
CA CYS A 21 -0.31 4.61 9.05
C CYS A 21 0.18 4.27 10.46
N LEU A 22 -0.69 3.74 11.32
CA LEU A 22 -0.35 3.32 12.67
C LEU A 22 0.59 2.10 12.68
N GLU A 23 0.32 1.09 11.86
CA GLU A 23 1.15 -0.12 11.78
C GLU A 23 2.57 0.20 11.28
N LEU A 24 2.70 1.15 10.35
CA LEU A 24 3.97 1.54 9.76
C LEU A 24 4.67 2.69 10.49
N ASP A 25 4.04 3.23 11.54
CA ASP A 25 4.49 4.43 12.26
C ASP A 25 4.82 5.61 11.30
N ILE A 26 3.94 5.84 10.33
CA ILE A 26 4.10 6.92 9.34
C ILE A 26 2.91 7.87 9.32
N SER A 27 3.19 9.12 8.94
CA SER A 27 2.17 10.10 8.66
C SER A 27 1.36 9.77 7.40
N ARG A 28 0.10 10.21 7.40
CA ARG A 28 -0.82 10.07 6.27
C ARG A 28 -0.30 10.69 4.97
N SER A 29 0.42 11.81 5.09
CA SER A 29 1.09 12.49 3.99
C SER A 29 2.21 11.62 3.39
N THR A 30 2.95 10.90 4.23
CA THR A 30 4.00 9.95 3.82
C THR A 30 3.40 8.79 3.05
N LEU A 31 2.32 8.19 3.57
CA LEU A 31 1.61 7.12 2.87
C LEU A 31 1.10 7.57 1.49
N ASN A 32 0.46 8.75 1.40
CA ASN A 32 0.00 9.28 0.12
C ASN A 32 1.16 9.55 -0.86
N ARG A 33 2.31 10.03 -0.35
CA ARG A 33 3.52 10.25 -1.15
C ARG A 33 4.08 8.94 -1.69
N TRP A 34 4.09 7.88 -0.87
CA TRP A 34 4.49 6.53 -1.30
C TRP A 34 3.56 5.96 -2.37
N LEU A 35 2.25 6.12 -2.21
CA LEU A 35 1.28 5.65 -3.20
C LEU A 35 1.33 6.41 -4.53
N SER A 36 1.75 7.68 -4.52
CA SER A 36 1.71 8.56 -5.70
C SER A 36 3.04 8.73 -6.43
N LYS A 37 4.17 8.78 -5.69
CA LYS A 37 5.50 9.11 -6.24
C LYS A 37 6.58 8.11 -5.81
N GLU A 38 6.52 7.57 -4.59
CA GLU A 38 7.58 6.72 -4.03
C GLU A 38 7.11 5.27 -3.89
N ASN A 39 6.64 4.69 -5.00
CA ASN A 39 6.08 3.33 -4.99
C ASN A 39 7.12 2.26 -4.60
N ASP A 40 8.42 2.55 -4.71
CA ASP A 40 9.50 1.67 -4.28
C ASP A 40 9.55 1.51 -2.75
N LYS A 41 9.04 2.48 -1.98
CA LYS A 41 8.88 2.34 -0.52
C LYS A 41 7.81 1.32 -0.17
N ILE A 42 6.78 1.18 -0.99
CA ILE A 42 5.75 0.14 -0.83
C ILE A 42 6.32 -1.25 -1.13
N ALA A 43 7.37 -1.36 -1.96
CA ALA A 43 8.01 -2.63 -2.28
C ALA A 43 8.92 -3.18 -1.16
N ASN A 44 9.02 -2.47 -0.02
CA ASN A 44 9.69 -2.98 1.17
C ASN A 44 8.86 -4.11 1.78
N LEU A 45 9.51 -5.23 2.13
CA LEU A 45 8.86 -6.39 2.74
C LEU A 45 8.05 -6.03 3.99
N ILE A 46 8.55 -5.09 4.82
CA ILE A 46 7.83 -4.61 6.03
C ILE A 46 6.51 -3.95 5.64
N VAL A 47 6.52 -3.17 4.55
CA VAL A 47 5.33 -2.44 4.08
C VAL A 47 4.35 -3.39 3.41
N ILE A 48 4.85 -4.36 2.63
CA ILE A 48 4.04 -5.42 2.03
C ILE A 48 3.35 -6.24 3.12
N ASP A 49 4.07 -6.61 4.19
CA ASP A 49 3.52 -7.37 5.30
C ASP A 49 2.40 -6.60 6.03
N ALA A 50 2.63 -5.32 6.35
CA ALA A 50 1.62 -4.46 6.95
C ALA A 50 0.37 -4.29 6.06
N ILE A 51 0.57 -4.12 4.75
CA ILE A 51 -0.54 -4.03 3.79
C ILE A 51 -1.30 -5.35 3.73
N ASN A 52 -0.60 -6.49 3.68
CA ASN A 52 -1.22 -7.81 3.68
C ASN A 52 -2.04 -8.04 4.95
N LYS A 53 -1.46 -7.75 6.12
CA LYS A 53 -2.13 -7.88 7.43
C LYS A 53 -3.43 -7.07 7.53
N ILE A 54 -3.48 -5.89 6.92
CA ILE A 54 -4.64 -4.99 7.00
C ILE A 54 -5.66 -5.25 5.88
N THR A 55 -5.20 -5.50 4.65
CA THR A 55 -6.05 -5.56 3.45
C THR A 55 -6.33 -6.98 2.96
N GLY A 56 -5.51 -7.94 3.39
CA GLY A 56 -5.49 -9.33 2.92
C GLY A 56 -4.88 -9.50 1.54
N LEU A 57 -4.29 -8.45 0.95
CA LEU A 57 -3.74 -8.50 -0.40
C LEU A 57 -2.35 -9.11 -0.42
N THR A 58 -2.11 -9.99 -1.38
CA THR A 58 -0.79 -10.55 -1.63
C THR A 58 0.12 -9.53 -2.34
N GLN A 59 1.44 -9.73 -2.28
CA GLN A 59 2.41 -8.89 -2.98
C GLN A 59 2.09 -8.75 -4.49
N GLU A 60 1.62 -9.82 -5.12
CA GLU A 60 1.22 -9.80 -6.54
C GLU A 60 -0.01 -8.94 -6.82
N GLU A 61 -0.91 -8.79 -5.85
CA GLU A 61 -2.11 -7.95 -5.96
C GLU A 61 -1.85 -6.51 -5.56
N ILE A 62 -0.82 -6.25 -4.73
CA ILE A 62 -0.41 -4.90 -4.31
C ILE A 62 0.16 -4.10 -5.50
N PHE A 63 0.88 -4.78 -6.40
CA PHE A 63 1.48 -4.17 -7.58
C PHE A 63 0.70 -4.53 -8.85
N GLU A 64 0.64 -3.61 -9.83
CA GLU A 64 0.11 -3.97 -11.15
C GLU A 64 1.02 -5.04 -11.77
N LYS A 65 0.46 -6.22 -12.08
CA LYS A 65 1.10 -7.13 -13.03
C LYS A 65 1.29 -6.34 -14.31
N LYS A 66 2.55 -6.17 -14.74
CA LYS A 66 2.85 -5.71 -16.10
C LYS A 66 2.20 -6.71 -17.04
N GLN A 67 0.98 -6.43 -17.48
CA GLN A 67 0.40 -7.13 -18.61
C GLN A 67 1.32 -6.84 -19.80
N LYS A 68 1.78 -7.93 -20.38
CA LYS A 68 2.79 -8.04 -21.42
C LYS A 68 2.27 -7.43 -22.73
#